data_AF-A0A7J9FB61-F1
#
_entry.id   AF-A0A7J9FB61-F1
#
_cell.length_a   1.000
_cell.length_b   1.000
_cell.length_c   1.000
_cell.angle_alpha   90.00
_cell.angle_beta   90.00
_cell.angle_gamma   90.00
#
_symmetry.space_group_name_H-M   'P 1'
#
loop_
_entity.id
_entity.type
_entity.pdbx_description
1 polymer ?
#
loop_
_entity_poly.entity_id
_entity_poly.type
_entity_poly.pdbx_seq_one_letter_code
_entity_poly.pdbx_strand_id
1 'polypeptide(L)'
;MAQYAARVSAAAEKIGGQVLDVTKLVLEAFSVQKKLLIEIKQTQKPDMAGLVEFLKPLDEVILKVNAMTEGRRSDFFNHLKSAGDSLSALAWIAYTGKDCAFSPFQFYMAIACDLLPLVLILGNAFLTQGMSMPIAHVEESWQMAEFYNNKVLVEYRNKDQIHVEWAKALKELYLPGLRDYVKSHYPLGPVWSASGKKASSAPPKAPPPGAPAPPPPPPASLFSSEPSQPSSSNPKQGMSAVFQEISSGNVSVGLKKVTADMKTKNRTDRTGVVSASGKETHSSSPSFSKAGPPKLELQMGRKWAVENQIGRKNLVIDDCDAKQSVYIYGCKDSVLQIQAGKVNNITIDKCTKMGVVFKDVVAACEVVNCNGVEVQCQGSAPTISVDNTSGCQLYLSKDSLGTSITTAKSSEINVLVPTGPDGDWLRGSLELVSSILISCVSPSNIEGEHSLPQQYIHVFKDGQFETTPVSHSGA
;
A
#
# COMPACT_ATOMS: atom_id res chain seq x y z
N MET A 1 33.19 -6.34 -11.36
CA MET A 1 31.97 -6.91 -11.99
C MET A 1 32.21 -8.20 -12.76
N ALA A 2 33.13 -8.26 -13.75
CA ALA A 2 33.34 -9.48 -14.56
C ALA A 2 33.65 -10.75 -13.74
N GLN A 3 34.46 -10.62 -12.67
CA GLN A 3 34.75 -11.73 -11.75
C GLN A 3 33.50 -12.28 -11.05
N TYR A 4 32.61 -11.41 -10.55
CA TYR A 4 31.37 -11.83 -9.90
C TYR A 4 30.40 -12.48 -10.91
N ALA A 5 30.28 -11.89 -12.10
CA ALA A 5 29.50 -12.44 -13.20
C ALA A 5 29.97 -13.85 -13.62
N ALA A 6 31.29 -14.04 -13.73
CA ALA A 6 31.88 -15.34 -14.05
C ALA A 6 31.60 -16.38 -12.96
N ARG A 7 31.68 -16.01 -11.68
CA ARG A 7 31.39 -16.91 -10.56
C ARG A 7 29.94 -17.40 -10.56
N VAL A 8 28.97 -16.50 -10.74
CA VAL A 8 27.55 -16.89 -10.77
C VAL A 8 27.22 -17.70 -12.04
N SER A 9 27.82 -17.37 -13.19
CA SER A 9 27.66 -18.14 -14.43
C SER A 9 28.18 -19.56 -14.27
N ALA A 10 29.39 -19.73 -13.75
CA ALA A 10 30.01 -21.04 -13.56
C ALA A 10 29.22 -21.93 -12.61
N ALA A 11 28.62 -21.35 -11.55
CA ALA A 11 27.74 -22.09 -10.65
C ALA A 11 26.43 -22.48 -11.35
N ALA A 12 25.84 -21.57 -12.12
CA ALA A 12 24.61 -21.82 -12.87
C ALA A 12 24.79 -22.86 -13.98
N GLU A 13 25.94 -22.88 -14.66
CA GLU A 13 26.28 -23.87 -15.70
C GLU A 13 26.32 -25.29 -15.14
N LYS A 14 26.83 -25.46 -13.91
CA LYS A 14 26.86 -26.74 -13.22
C LYS A 14 25.47 -27.19 -12.74
N ILE A 15 24.58 -26.26 -12.40
CA ILE A 15 23.18 -26.55 -12.05
C ILE A 15 22.36 -26.91 -13.29
N GLY A 16 22.53 -26.13 -14.36
CA GLY A 16 21.78 -26.28 -15.61
C GLY A 16 20.31 -25.85 -15.53
N GLY A 17 19.55 -26.22 -16.56
CA GLY A 17 18.10 -25.99 -16.66
C GLY A 17 17.70 -24.52 -16.48
N GLN A 18 16.56 -24.30 -15.80
CA GLN A 18 15.97 -22.97 -15.63
C GLN A 18 16.86 -22.02 -14.80
N VAL A 19 17.73 -22.55 -13.93
CA VAL A 19 18.67 -21.73 -13.14
C VAL A 19 19.76 -21.14 -14.05
N LEU A 20 20.25 -21.90 -15.03
CA LEU A 20 21.16 -21.39 -16.04
C LEU A 20 20.49 -20.31 -16.91
N ASP A 21 19.26 -20.57 -17.37
CA ASP A 21 18.54 -19.65 -18.24
C ASP A 21 18.26 -18.31 -17.56
N VAL A 22 17.77 -18.32 -16.30
CA VAL A 22 17.55 -17.07 -15.56
C VAL A 22 18.86 -16.35 -15.26
N THR A 23 19.94 -17.08 -14.99
CA THR A 23 21.26 -16.47 -14.74
C THR A 23 21.78 -15.77 -15.99
N LYS A 24 21.60 -16.35 -17.18
CA LYS A 24 21.94 -15.69 -18.46
C LYS A 24 21.16 -14.39 -18.65
N LEU A 25 19.87 -14.37 -18.32
CA LEU A 25 19.07 -13.14 -18.37
C LEU A 25 19.54 -12.09 -17.37
N VAL A 26 19.95 -12.48 -16.15
CA VAL A 26 20.57 -11.55 -15.20
C VAL A 26 21.85 -10.94 -15.79
N LEU A 27 22.72 -11.75 -16.39
CA LEU A 27 23.95 -11.26 -17.03
C LEU A 27 23.67 -10.38 -18.27
N GLU A 28 22.61 -10.69 -19.03
CA GLU A 28 22.09 -9.83 -20.10
C GLU A 28 21.66 -8.47 -19.55
N ALA A 29 20.93 -8.43 -18.43
CA ALA A 29 20.50 -7.18 -17.78
C ALA A 29 21.69 -6.31 -17.34
N PHE A 30 22.74 -6.90 -16.75
CA PHE A 30 23.98 -6.17 -16.44
C PHE A 30 24.70 -5.68 -17.70
N SER A 31 24.64 -6.44 -18.80
CA SER A 31 25.22 -6.03 -20.08
C SER A 31 24.45 -4.87 -20.71
N VAL A 32 23.12 -4.88 -20.62
CA VAL A 32 22.24 -3.78 -21.03
C VAL A 32 22.52 -2.55 -20.16
N GLN A 33 22.57 -2.69 -18.84
CA GLN A 33 22.88 -1.59 -17.93
C GLN A 33 24.24 -0.96 -18.25
N LYS A 34 25.26 -1.77 -18.58
CA LYS A 34 26.56 -1.25 -19.02
C LYS A 34 26.44 -0.39 -20.28
N LYS A 35 25.64 -0.82 -21.27
CA LYS A 35 25.40 -0.03 -22.50
C LYS A 35 24.69 1.28 -22.18
N LEU A 36 23.65 1.24 -21.35
CA LEU A 36 22.94 2.44 -20.89
C LEU A 36 23.89 3.39 -20.16
N LEU A 37 24.75 2.92 -19.26
CA LEU A 37 25.74 3.77 -18.58
C LEU A 37 26.73 4.45 -19.54
N ILE A 38 27.09 3.80 -20.65
CA ILE A 38 27.93 4.42 -21.69
C ILE A 38 27.14 5.50 -22.42
N GLU A 39 25.87 5.24 -22.71
CA GLU A 39 24.97 6.17 -23.38
C GLU A 39 24.63 7.40 -22.52
N ILE A 40 24.46 7.24 -21.19
CA ILE A 40 24.27 8.36 -20.25
C ILE A 40 25.36 9.43 -20.41
N LYS A 41 26.62 9.01 -20.63
CA LYS A 41 27.75 9.92 -20.82
C LYS A 41 27.70 10.72 -22.12
N GLN A 42 26.84 10.34 -23.07
CA GLN A 42 26.70 10.95 -24.39
C GLN A 42 25.33 11.63 -24.57
N THR A 43 24.44 11.51 -23.59
CA THR A 43 23.05 11.96 -23.66
C THR A 43 22.81 13.09 -22.66
N GLN A 44 22.04 14.11 -23.07
CA GLN A 44 21.53 15.12 -22.15
C GLN A 44 20.54 14.51 -21.17
N LYS A 45 20.50 15.03 -19.94
CA LYS A 45 19.56 14.57 -18.91
C LYS A 45 18.14 14.54 -19.50
N PRO A 46 17.52 13.35 -19.65
CA PRO A 46 16.19 13.24 -20.23
C PRO A 46 15.15 13.79 -19.25
N ASP A 47 14.02 14.21 -19.81
CA ASP A 47 12.80 14.40 -19.04
C ASP A 47 12.20 13.04 -18.65
N MET A 48 11.10 13.04 -17.89
CA MET A 48 10.52 11.80 -17.38
C MET A 48 10.09 10.83 -18.49
N ALA A 49 9.57 11.35 -19.60
CA ALA A 49 9.17 10.54 -20.75
C ALA A 49 10.39 9.94 -21.46
N GLY A 50 11.44 10.74 -21.71
CA GLY A 50 12.69 10.25 -22.29
C GLY A 50 13.40 9.25 -21.38
N LEU A 51 13.27 9.37 -20.06
CA LEU A 51 13.86 8.42 -19.11
C LEU A 51 13.18 7.04 -19.19
N VAL A 52 11.86 7.00 -19.38
CA VAL A 52 11.14 5.74 -19.61
C VAL A 52 11.65 5.04 -20.87
N GLU A 53 11.74 5.78 -21.98
CA GLU A 53 12.21 5.25 -23.26
C GLU A 53 13.67 4.77 -23.16
N PHE A 54 14.50 5.51 -22.42
CA PHE A 54 15.89 5.16 -22.16
C PHE A 54 16.05 3.84 -21.39
N LEU A 55 15.16 3.54 -20.44
CA LEU A 55 15.23 2.34 -19.60
C LEU A 55 14.55 1.12 -20.24
N LYS A 56 13.82 1.29 -21.34
CA LYS A 56 13.09 0.23 -22.03
C LYS A 56 13.93 -1.03 -22.32
N PRO A 57 15.20 -0.96 -22.76
CA PRO A 57 15.98 -2.17 -22.99
C PRO A 57 16.22 -2.99 -21.72
N LEU A 58 16.28 -2.36 -20.54
CA LEU A 58 16.44 -3.05 -19.27
C LEU A 58 15.11 -3.70 -18.84
N ASP A 59 14.01 -3.00 -19.05
CA ASP A 59 12.64 -3.47 -18.76
C ASP A 59 12.30 -4.74 -19.55
N GLU A 60 12.64 -4.78 -20.85
CA GLU A 60 12.43 -5.97 -21.68
C GLU A 60 13.10 -7.22 -21.11
N VAL A 61 14.27 -7.08 -20.48
CA VAL A 61 14.96 -8.21 -19.83
C VAL A 61 14.27 -8.60 -18.52
N ILE A 62 13.81 -7.63 -17.73
CA ILE A 62 13.04 -7.86 -16.50
C ILE A 62 11.75 -8.62 -16.81
N LEU A 63 11.03 -8.23 -17.86
CA LEU A 63 9.81 -8.91 -18.31
C LEU A 63 10.09 -10.37 -18.72
N LYS A 64 11.19 -10.64 -19.45
CA LYS A 64 11.60 -12.02 -19.77
C LYS A 64 11.83 -12.86 -18.50
N VAL A 65 12.45 -12.30 -17.47
CA VAL A 65 12.70 -13.01 -16.20
C VAL A 65 11.41 -13.23 -15.42
N ASN A 66 10.52 -12.25 -15.38
CA ASN A 66 9.22 -12.39 -14.72
C ASN A 66 8.35 -13.48 -15.37
N ALA A 67 8.35 -13.56 -16.70
CA ALA A 67 7.65 -14.61 -17.44
C ALA A 67 8.13 -16.03 -17.07
N MET A 68 9.39 -16.20 -16.63
CA MET A 68 9.88 -17.50 -16.15
C MET A 68 9.24 -17.95 -14.83
N THR A 69 8.64 -17.02 -14.09
CA THR A 69 7.95 -17.30 -12.80
C THR A 69 6.43 -17.45 -12.93
N GLU A 70 5.89 -17.24 -14.13
CA GLU A 70 4.46 -17.35 -14.42
C GLU A 70 4.04 -18.81 -14.69
N GLY A 71 2.78 -19.13 -14.38
CA GLY A 71 2.20 -20.45 -14.65
C GLY A 71 2.48 -21.50 -13.57
N ARG A 72 2.81 -22.73 -13.98
CA ARG A 72 3.03 -23.84 -13.04
C ARG A 72 4.32 -23.59 -12.25
N ARG A 73 4.22 -23.70 -10.93
CA ARG A 73 5.36 -23.49 -10.02
C ARG A 73 6.53 -24.39 -10.39
N SER A 74 7.65 -23.78 -10.79
CA SER A 74 8.92 -24.45 -11.09
C SER A 74 9.54 -25.06 -9.82
N ASP A 75 10.26 -26.17 -9.98
CA ASP A 75 11.08 -26.76 -8.91
C ASP A 75 12.22 -25.82 -8.45
N PHE A 76 12.64 -24.89 -9.32
CA PHE A 76 13.62 -23.87 -9.03
C PHE A 76 13.00 -22.49 -8.75
N PHE A 77 11.72 -22.43 -8.36
CA PHE A 77 10.99 -21.17 -8.13
C PHE A 77 11.75 -20.17 -7.25
N ASN A 78 12.41 -20.63 -6.17
CA ASN A 78 13.19 -19.74 -5.29
C ASN A 78 14.39 -19.11 -6.01
N HIS A 79 15.04 -19.83 -6.93
CA HIS A 79 16.15 -19.29 -7.74
C HIS A 79 15.63 -18.25 -8.72
N LEU A 80 14.57 -18.58 -9.44
CA LEU A 80 13.96 -17.68 -10.43
C LEU A 80 13.49 -16.39 -9.77
N LYS A 81 12.83 -16.49 -8.61
CA LYS A 81 12.31 -15.33 -7.90
C LYS A 81 13.43 -14.48 -7.29
N SER A 82 14.46 -15.12 -6.71
CA SER A 82 15.65 -14.40 -6.25
C SER A 82 16.35 -13.64 -7.39
N ALA A 83 16.47 -14.25 -8.57
CA ALA A 83 17.07 -13.62 -9.73
C ALA A 83 16.21 -12.45 -10.25
N GLY A 84 14.90 -12.65 -10.41
CA GLY A 84 13.98 -11.61 -10.86
C GLY A 84 13.91 -10.40 -9.93
N ASP A 85 13.72 -10.62 -8.63
CA ASP A 85 13.62 -9.52 -7.67
C ASP A 85 14.93 -8.73 -7.57
N SER A 86 16.07 -9.38 -7.83
CA SER A 86 17.38 -8.72 -7.81
C SER A 86 17.58 -7.71 -8.94
N LEU A 87 16.86 -7.85 -10.06
CA LEU A 87 16.99 -6.94 -11.20
C LEU A 87 16.49 -5.52 -10.91
N SER A 88 15.59 -5.37 -9.93
CA SER A 88 15.16 -4.05 -9.45
C SER A 88 16.34 -3.19 -8.98
N ALA A 89 17.42 -3.81 -8.48
CA ALA A 89 18.63 -3.10 -8.07
C ALA A 89 19.30 -2.38 -9.23
N LEU A 90 19.10 -2.82 -10.48
CA LEU A 90 19.69 -2.19 -11.66
C LEU A 90 19.04 -0.84 -12.01
N ALA A 91 17.84 -0.56 -11.47
CA ALA A 91 17.09 0.67 -11.72
C ALA A 91 17.71 1.92 -11.08
N TRP A 92 18.79 1.81 -10.29
CA TRP A 92 19.51 2.97 -9.71
C TRP A 92 19.95 4.00 -10.76
N ILE A 93 20.12 3.59 -12.02
CA ILE A 93 20.46 4.47 -13.14
C ILE A 93 19.34 5.43 -13.54
N ALA A 94 18.12 5.25 -13.02
CA ALA A 94 17.03 6.20 -13.17
C ALA A 94 17.10 7.37 -12.17
N TYR A 95 18.05 7.34 -11.22
CA TYR A 95 18.19 8.40 -10.23
C TYR A 95 18.62 9.70 -10.92
N THR A 96 17.79 10.74 -10.79
CA THR A 96 18.03 12.05 -11.43
C THR A 96 18.10 13.22 -10.44
N GLY A 97 18.11 12.96 -9.13
CA GLY A 97 18.23 13.96 -8.06
C GLY A 97 17.41 13.63 -6.81
N LYS A 98 17.48 14.50 -5.80
CA LYS A 98 16.72 14.36 -4.55
C LYS A 98 15.21 14.60 -4.73
N ASP A 99 14.81 15.26 -5.82
CA ASP A 99 13.42 15.60 -6.14
C ASP A 99 12.77 14.59 -7.11
N CYS A 100 13.32 13.38 -7.27
CA CYS A 100 12.76 12.32 -8.14
C CYS A 100 11.43 11.73 -7.64
N ALA A 101 10.78 12.34 -6.64
CA ALA A 101 9.45 11.94 -6.21
C ALA A 101 8.42 12.38 -7.25
N PHE A 102 7.66 11.43 -7.79
CA PHE A 102 6.46 11.77 -8.54
C PHE A 102 5.47 12.43 -7.59
N SER A 103 4.90 13.56 -7.98
CA SER A 103 3.74 14.07 -7.23
C SER A 103 2.59 13.05 -7.33
N PRO A 104 1.69 12.97 -6.34
CA PRO A 104 0.51 12.10 -6.41
C PRO A 104 -0.31 12.28 -7.70
N PHE A 105 -0.28 13.48 -8.27
CA PHE A 105 -0.91 13.83 -9.54
C PHE A 105 -0.18 13.21 -10.75
N GLN A 106 1.16 13.23 -10.77
CA GLN A 106 1.95 12.58 -11.82
C GLN A 106 1.86 11.05 -11.74
N PHE A 107 1.68 10.49 -10.53
CA PHE A 107 1.44 9.06 -10.31
C PHE A 107 0.10 8.61 -10.91
N TYR A 108 -0.97 9.38 -10.69
CA TYR A 108 -2.28 9.10 -11.28
C TYR A 108 -2.26 9.17 -12.81
N MET A 109 -1.54 10.16 -13.38
CA MET A 109 -1.30 10.25 -14.83
C MET A 109 -0.47 9.09 -15.37
N ALA A 110 0.54 8.59 -14.64
CA ALA A 110 1.36 7.46 -15.09
C ALA A 110 0.56 6.14 -15.16
N ILE A 111 -0.34 5.91 -14.19
CA ILE A 111 -1.27 4.76 -14.21
C ILE A 111 -2.29 4.91 -15.35
N ALA A 112 -2.76 6.13 -15.62
CA ALA A 112 -3.71 6.42 -16.68
C ALA A 112 -3.10 6.42 -18.11
N CYS A 113 -1.76 6.47 -18.25
CA CYS A 113 -1.05 6.57 -19.53
C CYS A 113 -0.25 5.31 -19.92
N ASP A 114 -0.62 4.11 -19.46
CA ASP A 114 0.04 2.84 -19.78
C ASP A 114 1.54 2.76 -19.41
N LEU A 115 2.00 3.50 -18.38
CA LEU A 115 3.37 3.41 -17.85
C LEU A 115 3.54 2.28 -16.79
N LEU A 116 2.70 1.24 -16.87
CA LEU A 116 2.79 0.02 -16.05
C LEU A 116 4.20 -0.57 -15.93
N PRO A 117 5.06 -0.57 -16.96
CA PRO A 117 6.38 -1.17 -16.84
C PRO A 117 7.28 -0.43 -15.84
N LEU A 118 7.18 0.90 -15.74
CA LEU A 118 7.93 1.67 -14.76
C LEU A 118 7.46 1.39 -13.32
N VAL A 119 6.16 1.19 -13.13
CA VAL A 119 5.54 0.84 -11.85
C VAL A 119 5.98 -0.55 -11.38
N LEU A 120 6.16 -1.49 -12.31
CA LEU A 120 6.66 -2.84 -12.03
C LEU A 120 8.16 -2.86 -11.72
N ILE A 121 8.97 -2.04 -12.41
CA ILE A 121 10.42 -1.93 -12.18
C ILE A 121 10.73 -1.27 -10.85
N LEU A 122 10.02 -0.19 -10.52
CA LEU A 122 10.29 0.61 -9.34
C LEU A 122 9.55 0.04 -8.13
N GLY A 123 8.36 -0.55 -8.30
CA GLY A 123 7.53 -1.05 -7.22
C GLY A 123 6.62 0.05 -6.65
N ASN A 124 5.46 -0.35 -6.12
CA ASN A 124 4.39 0.58 -5.72
C ASN A 124 4.80 1.56 -4.61
N ALA A 125 5.77 1.17 -3.75
CA ALA A 125 6.33 2.02 -2.69
C ALA A 125 7.34 3.06 -3.21
N PHE A 126 7.82 2.89 -4.43
CA PHE A 126 8.96 3.61 -5.00
C PHE A 126 8.55 4.87 -5.74
N LEU A 127 7.31 4.88 -6.23
CA LEU A 127 6.73 6.01 -6.94
C LEU A 127 6.17 7.07 -5.97
N THR A 128 5.89 6.71 -4.72
CA THR A 128 5.31 7.62 -3.71
C THR A 128 6.35 8.26 -2.78
N GLN A 129 7.54 7.67 -2.62
CA GLN A 129 8.58 8.16 -1.69
C GLN A 129 9.81 8.78 -2.38
N GLY A 130 9.87 8.76 -3.71
CA GLY A 130 11.05 9.15 -4.49
C GLY A 130 12.14 8.08 -4.45
N MET A 131 12.97 8.04 -5.51
CA MET A 131 14.08 7.07 -5.60
C MET A 131 15.12 7.33 -4.50
N SER A 132 15.42 6.33 -3.67
CA SER A 132 16.49 6.42 -2.67
C SER A 132 17.85 6.61 -3.36
N MET A 133 18.86 7.13 -2.63
CA MET A 133 20.18 7.34 -3.22
C MET A 133 20.69 6.04 -3.86
N PRO A 134 21.42 6.09 -4.99
CA PRO A 134 21.78 4.90 -5.79
C PRO A 134 22.35 3.72 -5.00
N ILE A 135 23.17 3.98 -3.99
CA ILE A 135 23.75 2.96 -3.11
C ILE A 135 22.66 2.32 -2.24
N ALA A 136 21.82 3.15 -1.60
CA ALA A 136 20.71 2.70 -0.77
C ALA A 136 19.70 1.92 -1.61
N HIS A 137 19.42 2.37 -2.83
CA HIS A 137 18.55 1.65 -3.77
C HIS A 137 19.04 0.23 -4.02
N VAL A 138 20.33 0.07 -4.35
CA VAL A 138 20.90 -1.27 -4.59
C VAL A 138 20.81 -2.15 -3.33
N GLU A 139 21.05 -1.59 -2.15
CA GLU A 139 20.95 -2.32 -0.87
C GLU A 139 19.51 -2.70 -0.51
N GLU A 140 18.54 -1.80 -0.73
CA GLU A 140 17.11 -2.01 -0.47
C GLU A 140 16.49 -2.99 -1.47
N SER A 141 16.79 -2.86 -2.75
CA SER A 141 16.38 -3.81 -3.79
C SER A 141 16.91 -5.22 -3.53
N TRP A 142 18.15 -5.35 -3.05
CA TRP A 142 18.71 -6.66 -2.71
C TRP A 142 17.93 -7.35 -1.59
N GLN A 143 17.34 -6.63 -0.63
CA GLN A 143 16.61 -7.25 0.49
C GLN A 143 15.43 -8.11 0.02
N MET A 144 14.77 -7.70 -1.07
CA MET A 144 13.66 -8.46 -1.65
C MET A 144 14.14 -9.77 -2.27
N ALA A 145 15.24 -9.70 -3.03
CA ALA A 145 15.90 -10.89 -3.58
C ALA A 145 16.45 -11.81 -2.48
N GLU A 146 16.99 -11.22 -1.40
CA GLU A 146 17.62 -11.92 -0.30
C GLU A 146 16.66 -12.88 0.41
N PHE A 147 15.38 -12.52 0.52
CA PHE A 147 14.37 -13.40 1.09
C PHE A 147 14.28 -14.74 0.36
N TYR A 148 14.20 -14.72 -0.98
CA TYR A 148 14.16 -15.94 -1.78
C TYR A 148 15.53 -16.61 -1.90
N ASN A 149 16.60 -15.83 -1.94
CA ASN A 149 17.97 -16.35 -1.91
C ASN A 149 18.26 -17.15 -0.63
N ASN A 150 17.79 -16.67 0.52
CA ASN A 150 17.92 -17.37 1.80
C ASN A 150 17.15 -18.69 1.81
N LYS A 151 16.01 -18.77 1.12
CA LYS A 151 15.30 -20.05 0.95
C LYS A 151 16.14 -21.05 0.16
N VAL A 152 16.82 -20.63 -0.91
CA VAL A 152 17.77 -21.49 -1.64
C VAL A 152 18.88 -21.98 -0.70
N LEU A 153 19.48 -21.08 0.07
CA LEU A 153 20.52 -21.45 1.04
C LEU A 153 20.02 -22.48 2.06
N VAL A 154 18.83 -22.29 2.62
CA VAL A 154 18.24 -23.21 3.62
C VAL A 154 17.86 -24.55 2.99
N GLU A 155 17.29 -24.53 1.79
CA GLU A 155 16.82 -25.72 1.10
C GLU A 155 17.97 -26.63 0.65
N TYR A 156 19.09 -26.04 0.21
CA TYR A 156 20.20 -26.77 -0.41
C TYR A 156 21.44 -26.92 0.47
N ARG A 157 21.52 -26.31 1.66
CA ARG A 157 22.69 -26.37 2.57
C ARG A 157 23.23 -27.78 2.86
N ASN A 158 22.37 -28.79 2.85
CA ASN A 158 22.72 -30.19 3.14
C ASN A 158 22.39 -31.12 1.96
N LYS A 159 21.98 -30.59 0.80
CA LYS A 159 21.56 -31.38 -0.37
C LYS A 159 22.60 -31.30 -1.46
N ASP A 160 22.82 -30.09 -1.97
CA ASP A 160 23.73 -29.85 -3.07
C ASP A 160 24.39 -28.49 -2.91
N GLN A 161 25.72 -28.54 -2.77
CA GLN A 161 26.55 -27.40 -2.48
C GLN A 161 26.59 -26.40 -3.65
N ILE A 162 26.33 -26.86 -4.88
CA ILE A 162 26.42 -25.97 -6.04
C ILE A 162 25.33 -24.89 -6.06
N HIS A 163 24.13 -25.21 -5.53
CA HIS A 163 23.04 -24.24 -5.36
C HIS A 163 23.37 -23.19 -4.30
N VAL A 164 24.07 -23.61 -3.23
CA VAL A 164 24.59 -22.70 -2.20
C VAL A 164 25.66 -21.78 -2.76
N GLU A 165 26.55 -22.31 -3.61
CA GLU A 165 27.56 -21.52 -4.32
C GLU A 165 26.92 -20.49 -5.25
N TRP A 166 25.89 -20.89 -6.01
CA TRP A 166 25.13 -19.97 -6.87
C TRP A 166 24.47 -18.85 -6.06
N ALA A 167 23.79 -19.18 -4.97
CA ALA A 167 23.10 -18.20 -4.13
C ALA A 167 24.08 -17.19 -3.48
N LYS A 168 25.25 -17.66 -3.07
CA LYS A 168 26.33 -16.78 -2.56
C LYS A 168 26.92 -15.92 -3.69
N ALA A 169 27.19 -16.50 -4.86
CA ALA A 169 27.75 -15.77 -6.00
C ALA A 169 26.78 -14.70 -6.52
N LEU A 170 25.47 -14.99 -6.56
CA LEU A 170 24.43 -14.02 -6.90
C LEU A 170 24.42 -12.87 -5.89
N LYS A 171 24.49 -13.16 -4.58
CA LYS A 171 24.61 -12.11 -3.55
C LYS A 171 25.84 -11.24 -3.76
N GLU A 172 27.01 -11.85 -3.95
CA GLU A 172 28.25 -11.13 -4.16
C GLU A 172 28.26 -10.25 -5.41
N LEU A 173 27.48 -10.60 -6.45
CA LEU A 173 27.31 -9.78 -7.65
C LEU A 173 26.68 -8.42 -7.33
N TYR A 174 25.74 -8.37 -6.39
CA TYR A 174 25.10 -7.13 -5.95
C TYR A 174 25.84 -6.49 -4.76
N LEU A 175 26.14 -7.30 -3.73
CA LEU A 175 26.78 -6.91 -2.48
C LEU A 175 27.99 -7.83 -2.20
N PRO A 176 29.24 -7.40 -2.43
CA PRO A 176 29.66 -6.01 -2.66
C PRO A 176 29.63 -5.52 -4.12
N GLY A 177 29.52 -6.41 -5.13
CA GLY A 177 29.86 -6.09 -6.53
C GLY A 177 29.28 -4.80 -7.09
N LEU A 178 27.95 -4.76 -7.32
CA LEU A 178 27.26 -3.59 -7.87
C LEU A 178 27.31 -2.39 -6.91
N ARG A 179 27.07 -2.62 -5.61
CA ARG A 179 27.01 -1.57 -4.61
C ARG A 179 28.32 -0.79 -4.50
N ASP A 180 29.45 -1.48 -4.44
CA ASP A 180 30.76 -0.81 -4.33
C ASP A 180 31.15 -0.11 -5.63
N TYR A 181 30.73 -0.65 -6.78
CA TYR A 181 30.86 0.05 -8.06
C TYR A 181 30.07 1.36 -8.08
N VAL A 182 28.80 1.34 -7.67
CA VAL A 182 27.96 2.55 -7.58
C VAL A 182 28.55 3.53 -6.58
N LYS A 183 28.99 3.06 -5.42
CA LYS A 183 29.63 3.90 -4.39
C LYS A 183 30.89 4.59 -4.89
N SER A 184 31.70 3.91 -5.69
CA SER A 184 32.99 4.45 -6.13
C SER A 184 32.87 5.35 -7.36
N HIS A 185 31.93 5.07 -8.26
CA HIS A 185 31.82 5.75 -9.56
C HIS A 185 30.61 6.68 -9.68
N TYR A 186 29.54 6.41 -8.95
CA TYR A 186 28.29 7.18 -8.98
C TYR A 186 27.75 7.59 -7.59
N PRO A 187 28.58 8.23 -6.72
CA PRO A 187 28.22 9.01 -5.55
C PRO A 187 26.75 9.35 -5.29
N LEU A 188 26.35 10.15 -6.26
CA LEU A 188 25.22 11.04 -6.32
C LEU A 188 24.34 10.70 -7.53
N GLY A 189 24.57 9.52 -8.12
CA GLY A 189 23.87 9.02 -9.29
C GLY A 189 24.58 9.23 -10.62
N PRO A 190 23.92 8.83 -11.71
CA PRO A 190 24.44 8.97 -13.07
C PRO A 190 24.67 10.42 -13.45
N VAL A 191 25.81 10.67 -14.10
CA VAL A 191 26.22 12.00 -14.58
C VAL A 191 25.94 12.08 -16.08
N TRP A 192 24.96 12.91 -16.44
CA TRP A 192 24.52 13.16 -17.82
C TRP A 192 25.40 14.21 -18.51
N SER A 193 25.49 14.15 -19.83
CA SER A 193 26.30 15.10 -20.60
C SER A 193 25.56 16.42 -20.86
N ALA A 194 26.16 17.56 -20.50
CA ALA A 194 25.58 18.88 -20.77
C ALA A 194 25.47 19.19 -22.28
N SER A 195 26.34 18.61 -23.10
CA SER A 195 26.41 18.81 -24.55
C SER A 195 26.07 17.55 -25.35
N GLY A 196 25.44 16.56 -24.70
CA GLY A 196 25.07 15.29 -25.32
C GLY A 196 23.93 15.40 -26.33
N LYS A 197 23.65 14.31 -27.03
CA LYS A 197 22.44 14.20 -27.86
C LYS A 197 21.21 14.34 -26.96
N LYS A 198 20.18 15.06 -27.40
CA LYS A 198 18.88 15.04 -26.71
C LYS A 198 18.33 13.61 -26.79
N ALA A 199 17.88 13.07 -25.66
CA ALA A 199 17.09 11.85 -25.65
C ALA A 199 15.88 12.10 -26.57
N SER A 200 15.66 11.21 -27.53
CA SER A 200 14.61 11.37 -28.53
C SER A 200 13.25 11.39 -27.85
N SER A 201 12.59 12.55 -27.80
CA SER A 201 11.15 12.61 -27.55
C SER A 201 10.44 12.20 -28.83
N ALA A 202 9.46 11.30 -28.75
CA ALA A 202 8.59 10.96 -29.88
C ALA A 202 8.10 12.21 -30.65
N PRO A 203 7.95 12.16 -31.99
CA PRO A 203 7.45 13.29 -32.75
C PRO A 203 6.06 13.71 -32.24
N PRO A 204 5.74 15.02 -32.21
CA PRO A 204 4.45 15.50 -31.75
C PRO A 204 3.34 14.86 -32.58
N LYS A 205 2.38 14.23 -31.90
CA LYS A 205 1.16 13.71 -32.51
C LYS A 205 0.48 14.88 -33.24
N ALA A 206 0.17 14.68 -34.52
CA ALA A 206 -0.53 15.66 -35.35
C ALA A 206 -1.84 16.11 -34.69
N PRO A 207 -2.35 17.33 -34.98
CA PRO A 207 -3.61 17.80 -34.45
C PRO A 207 -4.75 16.84 -34.86
N PRO A 208 -5.74 16.59 -33.99
CA PRO A 208 -6.88 15.77 -34.38
C PRO A 208 -7.65 16.45 -35.54
N PRO A 209 -8.10 15.70 -36.55
CA PRO A 209 -8.99 16.23 -37.58
C PRO A 209 -10.28 16.75 -36.94
N GLY A 210 -10.75 17.91 -37.40
CA GLY A 210 -11.96 18.56 -36.91
C GLY A 210 -13.18 17.64 -36.90
N ALA A 211 -13.96 17.73 -35.84
CA ALA A 211 -15.21 17.02 -35.68
C ALA A 211 -16.21 17.36 -36.81
N PRO A 212 -16.95 16.38 -37.36
CA PRO A 212 -18.12 16.67 -38.18
C PRO A 212 -19.25 17.27 -37.33
N ALA A 213 -20.01 18.18 -37.93
CA ALA A 213 -21.13 18.87 -37.29
C ALA A 213 -22.25 17.91 -36.83
N PRO A 214 -22.96 18.22 -35.73
CA PRO A 214 -24.05 17.41 -35.23
C PRO A 214 -25.30 17.50 -36.13
N PRO A 215 -26.03 16.39 -36.36
CA PRO A 215 -27.31 16.40 -37.08
C PRO A 215 -28.44 17.02 -36.24
N PRO A 216 -29.44 17.66 -36.87
CA PRO A 216 -30.50 18.40 -36.19
C PRO A 216 -31.56 17.48 -35.52
N PRO A 217 -32.26 17.97 -34.48
CA PRO A 217 -33.26 17.20 -33.74
C PRO A 217 -34.60 17.10 -34.50
N PRO A 218 -35.31 15.95 -34.46
CA PRO A 218 -36.68 15.86 -34.94
C PRO A 218 -37.68 16.39 -33.88
N PRO A 219 -38.79 17.02 -34.30
CA PRO A 219 -39.76 17.65 -33.40
C PRO A 219 -40.77 16.66 -32.81
N ALA A 220 -41.31 17.01 -31.65
CA ALA A 220 -42.32 16.27 -30.91
C ALA A 220 -43.71 16.34 -31.56
N SER A 221 -44.48 15.25 -31.47
CA SER A 221 -45.80 15.17 -30.78
C SER A 221 -46.73 14.10 -31.38
N LEU A 222 -47.62 13.59 -30.51
CA LEU A 222 -48.99 13.09 -30.75
C LEU A 222 -49.25 11.58 -30.60
N PHE A 223 -49.99 11.31 -29.51
CA PHE A 223 -50.83 10.16 -29.19
C PHE A 223 -51.62 9.57 -30.38
N SER A 224 -51.76 8.24 -30.43
CA SER A 224 -53.07 7.54 -30.47
C SER A 224 -52.93 6.00 -30.43
N SER A 225 -53.96 5.37 -29.88
CA SER A 225 -54.11 4.00 -29.39
C SER A 225 -54.56 2.98 -30.47
N GLU A 226 -54.12 1.70 -30.32
CA GLU A 226 -54.70 0.35 -30.63
C GLU A 226 -55.80 0.10 -31.72
N PRO A 227 -56.13 -1.17 -32.13
CA PRO A 227 -55.48 -2.49 -31.98
C PRO A 227 -55.49 -3.39 -33.26
N SER A 228 -54.94 -4.62 -33.15
CA SER A 228 -55.34 -5.92 -33.78
C SER A 228 -54.29 -6.77 -34.56
N GLN A 229 -53.74 -7.76 -33.84
CA GLN A 229 -53.70 -9.22 -34.10
C GLN A 229 -52.94 -9.86 -35.32
N PRO A 230 -52.68 -11.21 -35.35
CA PRO A 230 -51.35 -11.79 -35.08
C PRO A 230 -50.79 -12.70 -36.21
N SER A 231 -49.51 -13.10 -36.13
CA SER A 231 -49.03 -14.34 -36.78
C SER A 231 -47.71 -14.92 -36.25
N SER A 232 -47.72 -16.27 -36.14
CA SER A 232 -46.60 -17.23 -36.18
C SER A 232 -45.81 -17.62 -34.88
N SER A 233 -46.26 -18.76 -34.32
CA SER A 233 -45.53 -20.03 -34.02
C SER A 233 -44.16 -20.08 -33.30
N ASN A 234 -44.23 -20.55 -32.05
CA ASN A 234 -43.29 -21.42 -31.30
C ASN A 234 -41.99 -20.83 -30.67
N PRO A 235 -41.48 -21.46 -29.58
CA PRO A 235 -41.47 -20.85 -28.25
C PRO A 235 -40.09 -20.35 -27.82
N LYS A 236 -40.02 -19.14 -27.26
CA LYS A 236 -38.79 -18.60 -26.67
C LYS A 236 -38.74 -18.94 -25.18
N GLN A 237 -37.92 -19.94 -24.85
CA GLN A 237 -37.30 -20.08 -23.53
C GLN A 237 -36.54 -18.80 -23.16
N GLY A 238 -36.74 -18.30 -21.94
CA GLY A 238 -35.96 -17.18 -21.42
C GLY A 238 -36.51 -16.61 -20.11
N MET A 239 -35.60 -16.12 -19.28
CA MET A 239 -35.78 -15.63 -17.89
C MET A 239 -36.81 -14.50 -17.70
N SER A 240 -37.42 -13.99 -18.77
CA SER A 240 -38.47 -12.97 -18.72
C SER A 240 -39.87 -13.56 -18.46
N ALA A 241 -40.12 -14.83 -18.77
CA ALA A 241 -41.39 -15.50 -18.45
C ALA A 241 -41.54 -15.75 -16.94
N VAL A 242 -40.43 -15.95 -16.24
CA VAL A 242 -40.39 -16.18 -14.79
C VAL A 242 -40.70 -14.89 -14.00
N PHE A 243 -40.29 -13.73 -14.51
CA PHE A 243 -40.55 -12.44 -13.85
C PHE A 243 -42.01 -11.97 -13.98
N GLN A 244 -42.73 -12.36 -15.04
CA GLN A 244 -44.17 -12.09 -15.17
C GLN A 244 -45.05 -13.00 -14.29
N GLU A 245 -44.59 -14.22 -13.98
CA GLU A 245 -45.30 -15.13 -13.06
C GLU A 245 -45.12 -14.72 -11.59
N ILE A 246 -44.04 -14.01 -11.26
CA ILE A 246 -43.80 -13.48 -9.91
C ILE A 246 -44.60 -12.21 -9.64
N SER A 247 -44.89 -11.38 -10.65
CA SER A 247 -45.60 -10.10 -10.47
C SER A 247 -47.13 -10.21 -10.40
N SER A 248 -47.71 -11.37 -10.67
CA SER A 248 -49.17 -11.61 -10.61
C SER A 248 -49.67 -12.13 -9.24
N GLY A 249 -48.80 -12.12 -8.23
CA GLY A 249 -49.22 -12.00 -6.83
C GLY A 249 -49.99 -13.20 -6.27
N ASN A 250 -49.29 -14.32 -6.02
CA ASN A 250 -49.65 -15.23 -4.91
C ASN A 250 -48.53 -16.23 -4.52
N VAL A 251 -47.28 -15.77 -4.37
CA VAL A 251 -46.11 -16.63 -4.07
C VAL A 251 -45.97 -16.92 -2.56
N SER A 252 -47.03 -17.44 -1.92
CA SER A 252 -46.93 -17.88 -0.51
C SER A 252 -47.73 -19.14 -0.16
N VAL A 253 -48.35 -19.80 -1.15
CA VAL A 253 -49.21 -20.97 -0.90
C VAL A 253 -48.43 -22.30 -0.95
N GLY A 254 -47.22 -22.32 -1.52
CA GLY A 254 -46.40 -23.53 -1.70
C GLY A 254 -45.23 -23.74 -0.71
N LEU A 255 -44.93 -22.78 0.17
CA LEU A 255 -43.88 -22.96 1.18
C LEU A 255 -44.45 -23.60 2.44
N LYS A 256 -43.85 -24.70 2.91
CA LYS A 256 -44.12 -25.25 4.25
C LYS A 256 -43.92 -24.15 5.30
N LYS A 257 -44.99 -23.78 5.99
CA LYS A 257 -44.91 -22.82 7.10
C LYS A 257 -44.11 -23.42 8.24
N VAL A 258 -43.07 -22.72 8.67
CA VAL A 258 -42.31 -23.04 9.87
C VAL A 258 -43.19 -22.71 11.08
N THR A 259 -43.74 -23.74 11.73
CA THR A 259 -44.55 -23.59 12.95
C THR A 259 -43.65 -23.22 14.14
N ALA A 260 -44.25 -22.60 15.17
CA ALA A 260 -43.53 -21.91 16.24
C ALA A 260 -42.60 -22.82 17.09
N ASP A 261 -42.82 -24.13 17.03
CA ASP A 261 -42.03 -25.22 17.62
C ASP A 261 -40.68 -25.45 16.90
N MET A 262 -40.54 -25.01 15.64
CA MET A 262 -39.29 -25.11 14.88
C MET A 262 -38.35 -23.91 15.05
N LYS A 263 -38.73 -22.90 15.84
CA LYS A 263 -37.82 -21.81 16.23
C LYS A 263 -36.93 -22.25 17.39
N THR A 264 -35.63 -22.00 17.27
CA THR A 264 -34.59 -22.39 18.26
C THR A 264 -34.83 -21.86 19.69
N LYS A 265 -35.73 -20.87 19.85
CA LYS A 265 -36.13 -20.29 21.13
C LYS A 265 -37.22 -21.08 21.89
N ASN A 266 -37.89 -22.05 21.25
CA ASN A 266 -39.07 -22.74 21.80
C ASN A 266 -38.88 -24.26 22.00
N ARG A 267 -37.65 -24.79 22.03
CA ARG A 267 -37.43 -26.20 22.38
C ARG A 267 -37.50 -26.40 23.90
N THR A 268 -38.51 -27.11 24.37
CA THR A 268 -38.75 -27.43 25.80
C THR A 268 -37.91 -28.59 26.35
N ASP A 269 -37.13 -29.30 25.52
CA ASP A 269 -36.31 -30.45 25.96
C ASP A 269 -34.82 -30.11 26.13
N ARG A 270 -34.53 -29.09 26.93
CA ARG A 270 -33.25 -28.98 27.64
C ARG A 270 -33.52 -28.75 29.11
N THR A 271 -33.75 -29.86 29.81
CA THR A 271 -33.72 -29.94 31.26
C THR A 271 -32.29 -29.67 31.73
N GLY A 272 -32.07 -28.47 32.25
CA GLY A 272 -30.90 -28.10 33.04
C GLY A 272 -31.42 -27.37 34.26
N VAL A 273 -31.59 -28.10 35.35
CA VAL A 273 -32.02 -27.61 36.67
C VAL A 273 -31.17 -26.40 37.07
N VAL A 274 -31.84 -25.27 37.32
CA VAL A 274 -31.25 -24.10 37.99
C VAL A 274 -31.57 -24.24 39.47
N SER A 275 -30.55 -24.44 40.30
CA SER A 275 -30.60 -24.13 41.72
C SER A 275 -29.94 -22.78 41.92
N ALA A 276 -30.75 -21.77 42.26
CA ALA A 276 -30.27 -20.45 42.66
C ALA A 276 -29.93 -20.45 44.15
N SER A 277 -28.69 -20.11 44.51
CA SER A 277 -28.36 -19.15 45.58
C SER A 277 -26.84 -19.00 45.70
N GLY A 278 -26.36 -17.78 45.91
CA GLY A 278 -24.97 -17.51 46.31
C GLY A 278 -24.26 -16.48 45.44
N LYS A 279 -24.38 -15.22 45.85
CA LYS A 279 -23.69 -14.04 45.31
C LYS A 279 -22.23 -14.06 45.75
N GLU A 280 -21.29 -14.37 44.85
CA GLU A 280 -19.87 -13.96 45.00
C GLU A 280 -19.21 -13.68 43.64
N THR A 281 -18.34 -12.68 43.70
CA THR A 281 -17.65 -11.97 42.63
C THR A 281 -16.65 -12.86 41.90
N HIS A 282 -16.83 -13.10 40.60
CA HIS A 282 -15.78 -13.70 39.76
C HIS A 282 -15.51 -12.88 38.49
N SER A 283 -14.26 -12.43 38.40
CA SER A 283 -13.61 -11.77 37.29
C SER A 283 -13.77 -12.56 35.99
N SER A 284 -14.31 -11.94 34.95
CA SER A 284 -14.34 -12.52 33.61
C SER A 284 -12.94 -12.52 32.99
N SER A 285 -12.29 -13.69 33.02
CA SER A 285 -11.10 -13.96 32.21
C SER A 285 -11.45 -13.84 30.72
N PRO A 286 -10.69 -13.11 29.89
CA PRO A 286 -11.02 -12.97 28.47
C PRO A 286 -10.77 -14.28 27.72
N SER A 287 -11.67 -14.61 26.80
CA SER A 287 -11.54 -15.73 25.88
C SER A 287 -10.36 -15.51 24.92
N PHE A 288 -9.40 -16.44 24.93
CA PHE A 288 -8.29 -16.45 23.98
C PHE A 288 -8.80 -16.78 22.57
N SER A 289 -8.97 -15.76 21.73
CA SER A 289 -8.99 -15.94 20.28
C SER A 289 -7.60 -16.37 19.81
N LYS A 290 -7.51 -17.34 18.87
CA LYS A 290 -6.29 -17.79 18.16
C LYS A 290 -5.44 -16.62 17.61
N ALA A 291 -4.64 -15.98 18.46
CA ALA A 291 -3.63 -15.01 18.08
C ALA A 291 -2.26 -15.69 18.06
N GLY A 292 -1.34 -15.20 17.22
CA GLY A 292 0.06 -15.67 17.25
C GLY A 292 0.70 -15.37 18.61
N PRO A 293 1.89 -15.92 18.89
CA PRO A 293 2.58 -15.61 20.14
C PRO A 293 2.82 -14.09 20.28
N PRO A 294 2.68 -13.50 21.48
CA PRO A 294 3.00 -12.11 21.72
C PRO A 294 4.45 -11.81 21.33
N LYS A 295 4.65 -10.76 20.56
CA LYS A 295 5.95 -10.35 20.03
C LYS A 295 6.24 -8.90 20.38
N LEU A 296 7.43 -8.65 20.92
CA LEU A 296 7.98 -7.30 21.11
C LEU A 296 9.49 -7.44 20.95
N GLU A 297 9.97 -7.26 19.73
CA GLU A 297 11.40 -7.32 19.43
C GLU A 297 11.75 -6.46 18.22
N LEU A 298 13.01 -6.02 18.18
CA LEU A 298 13.60 -5.36 17.03
C LEU A 298 14.04 -6.41 16.01
N GLN A 299 13.28 -6.55 14.93
CA GLN A 299 13.63 -7.44 13.82
C GLN A 299 14.68 -6.78 12.93
N MET A 300 15.74 -7.54 12.64
CA MET A 300 16.77 -7.18 11.66
C MET A 300 17.41 -5.79 11.90
N GLY A 301 17.38 -5.29 13.13
CA GLY A 301 17.91 -3.97 13.51
C GLY A 301 17.15 -2.76 12.97
N ARG A 302 16.03 -2.95 12.25
CA ARG A 302 15.31 -1.86 11.55
C ARG A 302 13.83 -1.79 11.88
N LYS A 303 13.15 -2.90 12.21
CA LYS A 303 11.70 -2.92 12.41
C LYS A 303 11.34 -3.44 13.80
N TRP A 304 10.79 -2.58 14.65
CA TRP A 304 10.15 -2.99 15.89
C TRP A 304 8.82 -3.69 15.56
N ALA A 305 8.71 -4.96 15.93
CA ALA A 305 7.50 -5.73 15.74
C ALA A 305 6.80 -5.92 17.09
N VAL A 306 5.67 -5.25 17.26
CA VAL A 306 4.81 -5.34 18.44
C VAL A 306 3.52 -6.06 18.03
N GLU A 307 3.47 -7.37 18.21
CA GLU A 307 2.39 -8.20 17.66
C GLU A 307 1.66 -8.99 18.74
N ASN A 308 0.36 -9.20 18.54
CA ASN A 308 -0.48 -10.09 19.36
C ASN A 308 -0.43 -9.79 20.87
N GLN A 309 -0.19 -8.54 21.27
CA GLN A 309 -0.23 -8.14 22.69
C GLN A 309 -1.68 -8.03 23.14
N ILE A 310 -2.04 -8.65 24.26
CA ILE A 310 -3.41 -8.66 24.78
C ILE A 310 -3.38 -8.25 26.25
N GLY A 311 -4.11 -7.20 26.62
CA GLY A 311 -4.24 -6.74 28.01
C GLY A 311 -2.98 -6.08 28.60
N ARG A 312 -1.98 -5.72 27.78
CA ARG A 312 -0.69 -5.20 28.25
C ARG A 312 -0.63 -3.69 28.16
N LYS A 313 -0.67 -3.02 29.31
CA LYS A 313 -0.71 -1.54 29.40
C LYS A 313 0.64 -0.87 29.66
N ASN A 314 1.70 -1.66 29.79
CA ASN A 314 3.04 -1.23 30.16
C ASN A 314 4.08 -1.62 29.10
N LEU A 315 3.70 -1.65 27.82
CA LEU A 315 4.66 -1.92 26.76
C LEU A 315 5.47 -0.65 26.52
N VAL A 316 6.80 -0.77 26.52
CA VAL A 316 7.70 0.35 26.31
C VAL A 316 8.77 -0.01 25.29
N ILE A 317 9.10 0.93 24.42
CA ILE A 317 10.30 0.87 23.57
C ILE A 317 11.20 2.03 24.00
N ASP A 318 12.30 1.68 24.66
CA ASP A 318 13.18 2.63 25.34
C ASP A 318 14.25 3.25 24.43
N ASP A 319 14.63 2.58 23.33
CA ASP A 319 15.68 3.05 22.42
C ASP A 319 15.24 2.88 20.96
N CYS A 320 14.98 4.01 20.30
CA CYS A 320 14.56 4.07 18.90
C CYS A 320 15.49 4.97 18.08
N ASP A 321 15.85 4.51 16.89
CA ASP A 321 16.61 5.28 15.90
C ASP A 321 15.71 5.83 14.78
N ALA A 322 16.05 6.98 14.21
CA ALA A 322 15.31 7.64 13.13
C ALA A 322 15.22 6.81 11.83
N LYS A 323 16.01 5.75 11.70
CA LYS A 323 15.96 4.79 10.60
C LYS A 323 15.01 3.61 10.87
N GLN A 324 14.56 3.44 12.13
CA GLN A 324 13.73 2.34 12.54
C GLN A 324 12.24 2.62 12.35
N SER A 325 11.48 1.56 12.12
CA SER A 325 10.03 1.56 11.92
C SER A 325 9.34 0.80 13.05
N VAL A 326 8.19 1.24 13.51
CA VAL A 326 7.39 0.53 14.51
C VAL A 326 6.13 -0.02 13.87
N TYR A 327 5.96 -1.34 13.90
CA TYR A 327 4.80 -2.03 13.34
C TYR A 327 4.06 -2.77 14.44
N ILE A 328 2.83 -2.33 14.68
CA ILE A 328 1.96 -2.79 15.77
C ILE A 328 0.83 -3.58 15.13
N TYR A 329 0.77 -4.88 15.37
CA TYR A 329 -0.16 -5.77 14.65
C TYR A 329 -1.00 -6.63 15.60
N GLY A 330 -2.32 -6.64 15.40
CA GLY A 330 -3.21 -7.58 16.09
C GLY A 330 -3.25 -7.42 17.62
N CYS A 331 -2.86 -6.25 18.13
CA CYS A 331 -2.85 -5.97 19.57
C CYS A 331 -4.26 -5.60 20.06
N LYS A 332 -4.60 -6.02 21.29
CA LYS A 332 -5.91 -5.82 21.90
C LYS A 332 -5.79 -5.31 23.33
N ASP A 333 -6.57 -4.31 23.71
CA ASP A 333 -6.64 -3.77 25.09
C ASP A 333 -5.23 -3.51 25.68
N SER A 334 -4.37 -2.85 24.90
CA SER A 334 -2.94 -2.70 25.21
C SER A 334 -2.49 -1.26 24.99
N VAL A 335 -1.42 -0.85 25.67
CA VAL A 335 -0.83 0.49 25.56
C VAL A 335 0.67 0.37 25.33
N LEU A 336 1.14 1.04 24.28
CA LEU A 336 2.54 1.12 23.89
C LEU A 336 3.07 2.55 24.04
N GLN A 337 4.18 2.70 24.75
CA GLN A 337 4.89 3.96 24.91
C GLN A 337 6.24 3.90 24.20
N ILE A 338 6.47 4.83 23.28
CA ILE A 338 7.72 4.99 22.54
C ILE A 338 8.39 6.23 23.11
N GLN A 339 9.26 6.02 24.11
CA GLN A 339 9.68 7.06 25.05
C GLN A 339 10.93 7.82 24.62
N ALA A 340 11.88 7.15 23.95
CA ALA A 340 13.13 7.79 23.53
C ALA A 340 13.37 7.66 22.03
N GLY A 341 13.78 8.76 21.43
CA GLY A 341 14.18 8.83 20.04
C GLY A 341 13.07 9.30 19.10
N LYS A 342 13.45 9.34 17.83
CA LYS A 342 12.60 9.66 16.70
C LYS A 342 12.51 8.40 15.85
N VAL A 343 11.33 8.01 15.39
CA VAL A 343 11.16 6.84 14.52
C VAL A 343 10.82 7.28 13.11
N ASN A 344 11.16 6.47 12.11
CA ASN A 344 10.86 6.81 10.72
C ASN A 344 9.35 6.77 10.45
N ASN A 345 8.72 5.63 10.78
CA ASN A 345 7.29 5.42 10.65
C ASN A 345 6.72 4.66 11.85
N ILE A 346 5.43 4.83 12.08
CA ILE A 346 4.63 4.03 13.00
C ILE A 346 3.41 3.54 12.22
N THR A 347 3.16 2.24 12.24
CA THR A 347 1.98 1.63 11.61
C THR A 347 1.25 0.78 12.65
N ILE A 348 -0.04 1.07 12.83
CA ILE A 348 -0.95 0.36 13.74
C ILE A 348 -1.96 -0.37 12.86
N ASP A 349 -1.90 -1.71 12.83
CA ASP A 349 -2.70 -2.54 11.94
C ASP A 349 -3.48 -3.62 12.69
N LYS A 350 -4.77 -3.78 12.37
CA LYS A 350 -5.67 -4.79 12.97
C LYS A 350 -5.70 -4.77 14.50
N CYS A 351 -5.57 -3.60 15.10
CA CYS A 351 -5.59 -3.45 16.56
C CYS A 351 -6.98 -3.07 17.07
N THR A 352 -7.28 -3.41 18.32
CA THR A 352 -8.57 -3.07 18.97
C THR A 352 -8.34 -2.57 20.38
N LYS A 353 -8.85 -1.39 20.76
CA LYS A 353 -8.57 -0.79 22.09
C LYS A 353 -7.06 -0.66 22.34
N MET A 354 -6.35 -0.07 21.38
CA MET A 354 -4.89 0.13 21.46
C MET A 354 -4.60 1.60 21.76
N GLY A 355 -3.77 1.85 22.78
CA GLY A 355 -3.18 3.17 23.03
C GLY A 355 -1.74 3.21 22.53
N VAL A 356 -1.36 4.25 21.80
CA VAL A 356 0.02 4.46 21.34
C VAL A 356 0.46 5.87 21.67
N VAL A 357 1.53 6.01 22.44
CA VAL A 357 2.16 7.29 22.78
C VAL A 357 3.54 7.33 22.16
N PHE A 358 3.85 8.38 21.40
CA PHE A 358 5.16 8.57 20.80
C PHE A 358 5.57 10.04 20.78
N LYS A 359 6.88 10.29 20.72
CA LYS A 359 7.42 11.63 20.64
C LYS A 359 7.45 12.15 19.21
N ASP A 360 8.44 11.74 18.42
CA ASP A 360 8.67 12.26 17.06
C ASP A 360 8.60 11.16 16.01
N VAL A 361 7.96 11.47 14.87
CA VAL A 361 8.00 10.64 13.66
C VAL A 361 8.58 11.41 12.48
N VAL A 362 9.44 10.78 11.68
CA VAL A 362 10.08 11.42 10.51
C VAL A 362 9.10 11.52 9.34
N ALA A 363 8.41 10.42 9.02
CA ALA A 363 7.58 10.31 7.83
C ALA A 363 6.10 10.39 8.19
N ALA A 364 5.55 9.33 8.77
CA ALA A 364 4.11 9.23 9.03
C ALA A 364 3.75 8.27 10.17
N CYS A 365 2.60 8.54 10.79
CA CYS A 365 1.89 7.59 11.64
C CYS A 365 0.64 7.10 10.90
N GLU A 366 0.48 5.79 10.76
CA GLU A 366 -0.58 5.16 9.99
C GLU A 366 -1.44 4.27 10.90
N VAL A 367 -2.75 4.46 10.85
CA VAL A 367 -3.74 3.64 11.57
C VAL A 367 -4.61 2.93 10.54
N VAL A 368 -4.52 1.61 10.49
CA VAL A 368 -5.14 0.80 9.43
C VAL A 368 -5.92 -0.36 10.02
N ASN A 369 -7.13 -0.63 9.54
CA ASN A 369 -7.95 -1.79 9.95
C ASN A 369 -8.20 -1.86 11.47
N CYS A 370 -8.30 -0.74 12.16
CA CYS A 370 -8.35 -0.69 13.62
C CYS A 370 -9.75 -0.41 14.17
N ASN A 371 -9.94 -0.68 15.47
CA ASN A 371 -11.18 -0.33 16.18
C ASN A 371 -10.91 0.24 17.59
N GLY A 372 -11.36 1.47 17.85
CA GLY A 372 -11.18 2.13 19.14
C GLY A 372 -9.71 2.32 19.51
N VAL A 373 -8.96 3.07 18.71
CA VAL A 373 -7.52 3.31 18.93
C VAL A 373 -7.28 4.74 19.36
N GLU A 374 -6.38 4.93 20.33
CA GLU A 374 -5.96 6.23 20.84
C GLU A 374 -4.49 6.45 20.49
N VAL A 375 -4.18 7.55 19.82
CA VAL A 375 -2.82 7.89 19.39
C VAL A 375 -2.45 9.26 19.94
N GLN A 376 -1.37 9.33 20.70
CA GLN A 376 -0.85 10.56 21.28
C GLN A 376 0.54 10.88 20.72
N CYS A 377 0.63 12.01 20.03
CA CYS A 377 1.89 12.59 19.58
C CYS A 377 2.35 13.65 20.58
N GLN A 378 3.56 13.50 21.13
CA GLN A 378 4.14 14.44 22.09
C GLN A 378 5.11 15.45 21.43
N GLY A 379 5.67 15.12 20.26
CA GLY A 379 6.58 15.94 19.47
C GLY A 379 6.02 16.23 18.08
N SER A 380 6.81 16.06 17.03
CA SER A 380 6.42 16.36 15.65
C SER A 380 5.92 15.12 14.88
N ALA A 381 4.85 15.30 14.10
CA ALA A 381 4.37 14.33 13.11
C ALA A 381 3.94 15.05 11.81
N PRO A 382 4.65 14.89 10.69
CA PRO A 382 4.26 15.59 9.45
C PRO A 382 2.94 15.10 8.86
N THR A 383 2.65 13.81 8.99
CA THR A 383 1.47 13.19 8.40
C THR A 383 0.92 12.09 9.29
N ILE A 384 -0.40 12.08 9.47
CA ILE A 384 -1.16 11.00 10.10
C ILE A 384 -2.19 10.49 9.10
N SER A 385 -2.20 9.19 8.83
CA SER A 385 -3.20 8.55 7.97
C SER A 385 -4.06 7.58 8.76
N VAL A 386 -5.35 7.59 8.48
CA VAL A 386 -6.32 6.66 9.09
C VAL A 386 -7.15 6.00 7.99
N ASP A 387 -6.97 4.70 7.81
CA ASP A 387 -7.65 3.92 6.79
C ASP A 387 -8.40 2.73 7.40
N ASN A 388 -9.61 2.47 6.88
CA ASN A 388 -10.46 1.35 7.27
C ASN A 388 -10.58 1.15 8.79
N THR A 389 -10.72 2.25 9.54
CA THR A 389 -10.69 2.25 11.01
C THR A 389 -11.96 2.87 11.60
N SER A 390 -12.49 2.26 12.66
CA SER A 390 -13.69 2.74 13.36
C SER A 390 -13.36 3.13 14.79
N GLY A 391 -13.53 4.41 15.15
CA GLY A 391 -13.18 4.94 16.45
C GLY A 391 -11.67 5.17 16.56
N CYS A 392 -11.24 6.40 16.33
CA CYS A 392 -9.86 6.81 16.52
C CYS A 392 -9.77 8.19 17.16
N GLN A 393 -9.03 8.30 18.26
CA GLN A 393 -8.75 9.57 18.90
C GLN A 393 -7.29 9.95 18.68
N LEU A 394 -7.05 11.12 18.09
CA LEU A 394 -5.73 11.65 17.80
C LEU A 394 -5.45 12.83 18.73
N TYR A 395 -4.45 12.71 19.59
CA TYR A 395 -4.01 13.77 20.50
C TYR A 395 -2.74 14.41 19.93
N LEU A 396 -2.83 15.68 19.52
CA LEU A 396 -1.74 16.42 18.87
C LEU A 396 -0.96 17.30 19.85
N SER A 397 0.37 17.27 19.84
CA SER A 397 1.17 18.26 20.56
C SER A 397 1.12 19.66 19.89
N LYS A 398 1.62 20.68 20.61
CA LYS A 398 1.88 22.03 20.04
C LYS A 398 2.84 21.98 18.84
N ASP A 399 3.78 21.03 18.84
CA ASP A 399 4.77 20.85 17.77
C ASP A 399 4.22 20.09 16.56
N SER A 400 3.01 19.54 16.66
CA SER A 400 2.33 18.77 15.60
C SER A 400 1.06 19.44 15.07
N LEU A 401 0.85 20.74 15.34
CA LEU A 401 -0.30 21.48 14.80
C LEU A 401 -0.30 21.58 13.26
N GLY A 402 0.89 21.48 12.64
CA GLY A 402 1.04 21.44 11.17
C GLY A 402 0.85 20.05 10.55
N THR A 403 0.38 19.06 11.32
CA THR A 403 0.17 17.69 10.83
C THR A 403 -0.88 17.64 9.72
N SER A 404 -0.55 17.00 8.59
CA SER A 404 -1.56 16.64 7.58
C SER A 404 -2.27 15.35 7.98
N ILE A 405 -3.59 15.41 8.16
CA ILE A 405 -4.40 14.23 8.51
C ILE A 405 -5.19 13.76 7.28
N THR A 406 -5.01 12.51 6.88
CA THR A 406 -5.74 11.87 5.77
C THR A 406 -6.59 10.73 6.29
N THR A 407 -7.88 10.71 5.94
CA THR A 407 -8.81 9.65 6.34
C THR A 407 -9.43 8.96 5.13
N ALA A 408 -9.51 7.63 5.13
CA ALA A 408 -10.20 6.84 4.12
C ALA A 408 -11.00 5.71 4.78
N LYS A 409 -12.23 5.45 4.32
CA LYS A 409 -13.10 4.36 4.82
C LYS A 409 -13.16 4.26 6.36
N SER A 410 -13.11 5.39 7.03
CA SER A 410 -12.97 5.46 8.48
C SER A 410 -14.09 6.28 9.11
N SER A 411 -14.46 5.94 10.34
CA SER A 411 -15.57 6.56 11.08
C SER A 411 -15.15 6.87 12.52
N GLU A 412 -15.84 7.84 13.14
CA GLU A 412 -15.62 8.23 14.54
C GLU A 412 -14.17 8.67 14.81
N ILE A 413 -13.64 9.53 13.92
CA ILE A 413 -12.29 10.09 14.04
C ILE A 413 -12.37 11.45 14.71
N ASN A 414 -11.76 11.57 15.88
CA ASN A 414 -11.71 12.80 16.67
C ASN A 414 -10.26 13.25 16.84
N VAL A 415 -10.01 14.54 16.59
CA VAL A 415 -8.71 15.17 16.76
C VAL A 415 -8.79 16.13 17.94
N LEU A 416 -7.91 15.95 18.91
CA LEU A 416 -7.80 16.80 20.09
C LEU A 416 -6.57 17.68 19.93
N VAL A 417 -6.77 18.97 20.17
CA VAL A 417 -5.76 20.03 20.09
C VAL A 417 -5.55 20.62 21.50
N PRO A 418 -4.30 20.84 21.97
CA PRO A 418 -4.04 21.21 23.35
C PRO A 418 -4.32 22.70 23.59
N THR A 419 -5.01 23.04 24.67
CA THR A 419 -5.63 24.37 24.87
C THR A 419 -4.95 25.24 25.94
N GLY A 420 -3.65 25.05 26.24
CA GLY A 420 -2.96 25.89 27.24
C GLY A 420 -1.48 25.59 27.48
N PRO A 421 -0.81 26.35 28.37
CA PRO A 421 0.60 26.16 28.76
C PRO A 421 0.88 24.78 29.35
N ASP A 422 -0.10 24.23 30.09
CA ASP A 422 0.05 23.03 30.94
C ASP A 422 -0.42 21.72 30.29
N GLY A 423 -0.81 21.74 29.00
CA GLY A 423 -1.10 20.51 28.25
C GLY A 423 -2.45 19.84 28.57
N ASP A 424 -3.36 20.54 29.25
CA ASP A 424 -4.74 20.09 29.42
C ASP A 424 -5.53 20.14 28.11
N TRP A 425 -6.27 19.07 27.83
CA TRP A 425 -7.18 18.94 26.69
C TRP A 425 -8.58 19.32 27.16
N LEU A 426 -9.01 20.57 26.95
CA LEU A 426 -10.35 20.98 27.36
C LEU A 426 -11.42 20.43 26.41
N ARG A 427 -12.41 19.75 27.01
CA ARG A 427 -13.63 19.29 26.36
C ARG A 427 -14.58 20.48 26.17
N GLY A 428 -14.33 21.30 25.15
CA GLY A 428 -15.16 22.46 24.80
C GLY A 428 -15.93 22.23 23.51
N SER A 429 -17.27 22.26 23.57
CA SER A 429 -18.15 22.34 22.41
C SER A 429 -18.16 23.77 21.88
N LEU A 430 -17.80 23.99 20.61
CA LEU A 430 -18.08 25.23 19.89
C LEU A 430 -18.36 24.97 18.41
N GLU A 431 -19.36 25.70 17.90
CA GLU A 431 -20.01 25.54 16.61
C GLU A 431 -19.16 25.97 15.40
N LEU A 432 -19.33 25.20 14.32
CA LEU A 432 -19.37 25.63 12.90
C LEU A 432 -18.17 26.41 12.32
N VAL A 433 -17.28 25.69 11.65
CA VAL A 433 -16.76 26.13 10.34
C VAL A 433 -16.47 24.93 9.44
N SER A 434 -17.33 24.75 8.45
CA SER A 434 -17.09 23.91 7.29
C SER A 434 -16.18 24.66 6.33
N SER A 435 -15.01 24.12 6.02
CA SER A 435 -14.38 24.16 4.69
C SER A 435 -13.11 23.32 4.67
N ILE A 436 -12.97 22.55 3.59
CA ILE A 436 -11.73 21.90 3.15
C ILE A 436 -10.58 22.92 3.12
N LEU A 437 -9.36 22.41 3.33
CA LEU A 437 -8.04 23.06 3.33
C LEU A 437 -7.59 23.58 4.71
N ILE A 438 -6.95 22.71 5.51
CA ILE A 438 -5.93 23.16 6.48
C ILE A 438 -4.70 23.60 5.67
N SER A 439 -4.84 24.73 4.99
CA SER A 439 -3.74 25.58 4.53
C SER A 439 -3.98 27.05 4.91
N CYS A 440 -5.15 27.41 5.44
CA CYS A 440 -5.46 28.80 5.79
C CYS A 440 -6.35 28.86 7.04
N VAL A 441 -5.78 28.64 8.22
CA VAL A 441 -6.36 29.20 9.45
C VAL A 441 -5.28 30.04 10.12
N SER A 442 -5.57 31.33 10.31
CA SER A 442 -4.72 32.23 11.07
C SER A 442 -4.50 31.67 12.48
N PRO A 443 -3.31 31.84 13.10
CA PRO A 443 -2.89 31.06 14.27
C PRO A 443 -3.64 31.33 15.59
N SER A 444 -4.75 32.06 15.58
CA SER A 444 -5.20 32.77 16.78
C SER A 444 -6.46 32.25 17.46
N ASN A 445 -7.14 31.18 17.02
CA ASN A 445 -8.31 30.62 17.75
C ASN A 445 -8.70 29.20 17.25
N ILE A 446 -7.96 28.15 17.61
CA ILE A 446 -8.42 26.76 17.40
C ILE A 446 -8.25 26.00 18.71
N GLU A 447 -9.34 25.88 19.48
CA GLU A 447 -9.39 25.20 20.77
C GLU A 447 -10.52 24.15 20.74
N GLY A 448 -10.22 22.87 21.04
CA GLY A 448 -11.26 21.84 21.26
C GLY A 448 -11.07 20.48 20.59
N GLU A 449 -12.09 19.62 20.76
CA GLU A 449 -12.24 18.33 20.09
C GLU A 449 -12.88 18.54 18.71
N HIS A 450 -12.23 18.04 17.66
CA HIS A 450 -12.68 18.19 16.29
C HIS A 450 -12.97 16.83 15.67
N SER A 451 -14.25 16.52 15.46
CA SER A 451 -14.67 15.36 14.66
C SER A 451 -14.43 15.63 13.18
N LEU A 452 -13.75 14.70 12.51
CA LEU A 452 -13.51 14.80 11.07
C LEU A 452 -14.75 14.38 10.26
N PRO A 453 -15.02 15.03 9.12
CA PRO A 453 -16.17 14.72 8.28
C PRO A 453 -16.03 13.32 7.67
N GLN A 454 -17.11 12.54 7.77
CA GLN A 454 -17.16 11.15 7.28
C GLN A 454 -17.96 11.01 5.98
N GLN A 455 -18.79 12.01 5.66
CA GLN A 455 -19.64 12.01 4.48
C GLN A 455 -19.24 13.17 3.57
N TYR A 456 -19.38 12.96 2.26
CA TYR A 456 -19.09 13.96 1.24
C TYR A 456 -20.29 14.07 0.30
N ILE A 457 -20.66 15.30 -0.04
CA ILE A 457 -21.66 15.59 -1.06
C ILE A 457 -20.93 15.87 -2.37
N HIS A 458 -21.37 15.19 -3.43
CA HIS A 458 -20.88 15.38 -4.79
C HIS A 458 -21.96 16.06 -5.63
N VAL A 459 -21.63 17.22 -6.22
CA VAL A 459 -22.56 17.97 -7.08
C VAL A 459 -21.91 18.19 -8.44
N PHE A 460 -22.65 17.92 -9.53
CA PHE A 460 -22.18 18.21 -10.88
C PHE A 460 -22.56 19.65 -11.26
N LYS A 461 -21.56 20.50 -11.47
CA LYS A 461 -21.71 21.91 -11.87
C LYS A 461 -20.66 22.29 -12.90
N ASP A 462 -21.02 23.12 -13.86
CA ASP A 462 -20.11 23.68 -14.88
C ASP A 462 -19.23 22.62 -15.59
N GLY A 463 -19.79 21.43 -15.82
CA GLY A 463 -19.09 20.33 -16.50
C GLY A 463 -18.11 19.54 -15.64
N GLN A 464 -18.04 19.80 -14.32
CA GLN A 464 -17.17 19.11 -13.37
C GLN A 464 -17.92 18.66 -12.11
N PHE A 465 -17.38 17.65 -11.42
CA PHE A 465 -17.89 17.25 -10.10
C PHE A 465 -17.17 18.05 -9.01
N GLU A 466 -17.95 18.76 -8.20
CA GLU A 466 -17.50 19.41 -6.98
C GLU A 466 -17.79 18.49 -5.79
N THR A 467 -16.81 18.28 -4.91
CA THR A 467 -16.94 17.46 -3.70
C THR A 467 -16.77 18.33 -2.47
N THR A 468 -17.74 18.29 -1.56
CA THR A 468 -17.74 19.05 -0.30
C THR A 468 -17.98 18.12 0.88
N PRO A 469 -17.35 18.35 2.05
CA PRO A 469 -17.57 17.51 3.21
C PRO A 469 -18.89 17.90 3.86
N VAL A 470 -19.61 16.91 4.39
CA VAL A 470 -20.76 17.15 5.25
C VAL A 470 -20.26 17.45 6.65
N SER A 471 -20.44 18.69 7.08
CA SER A 471 -20.24 19.09 8.46
C SER A 471 -21.42 18.63 9.30
N HIS A 472 -21.24 17.54 10.02
CA HIS A 472 -22.11 17.20 11.15
C HIS A 472 -21.47 17.82 12.40
N SER A 473 -22.05 18.90 12.92
CA SER A 473 -21.73 19.33 14.28
C SER A 473 -22.24 18.23 15.22
N GLY A 474 -21.33 17.52 15.89
CA GLY A 474 -21.69 16.70 17.03
C GLY A 474 -22.31 17.61 18.09
N ALA A 475 -23.53 17.27 18.53
CA ALA A 475 -24.19 17.93 19.65
C ALA A 475 -23.45 17.67 20.97
#